data_AF-A0A915B931-F1
#
_entry.id   AF-A0A915B931-F1
#
_cell.length_a   1.000
_cell.length_b   1.000
_cell.length_c   1.000
_cell.angle_alpha   90.00
_cell.angle_beta   90.00
_cell.angle_gamma   90.00
#
_symmetry.space_group_name_H-M   'P 1'
#
loop_
_entity.id
_entity.type
_entity.pdbx_description
1 polymer ?
#
loop_
_entity_poly.entity_id
_entity_poly.type
_entity_poly.pdbx_seq_one_letter_code
_entity_poly.pdbx_strand_id
1 'polypeptide(L)'
;MCDAVQRYMAAVRLVPDIELKLFKNRHSANSSNARSPDSRGHRRSRSRSAAVAGFEEDNDLEGTFQRRIAQRGSIIEADNCGTICPFSLLPAELLMTIVKYVVGGELDVRCLEMLSMTSTGFYLLSRDEELWRTICRRVFGEHRLTPQDNSVYACWRQMYVCRPHVYLHGVYIGKCTYIRHGEASFQDKFYRPWHIVVYYRFMKFFADGTAIMVTSPENPAQVVPQLKSKSTRLGGVLFGRYWPIGQDRIALQFCRRCEKSDQRPRRYQRLRQHFIPHEVSLQEFNMELRFGDGKKRSAHCVLQWEKYDCCFQYLSGQISHSSLDTGDHQLFPPLFFSRVKSFAQPDGWDEMLA
;
A
#
# COMPACT_ATOMS: atom_id res chain seq x y z
N MET A 1 -19.78 5.98 -35.32
CA MET A 1 -19.29 5.17 -34.16
C MET A 1 -18.15 5.82 -33.38
N CYS A 2 -17.17 6.52 -34.00
CA CYS A 2 -16.08 7.19 -33.25
C CYS A 2 -16.55 8.22 -32.22
N ASP A 3 -17.62 8.98 -32.52
CA ASP A 3 -18.14 10.04 -31.66
C ASP A 3 -18.66 9.50 -30.31
N ALA A 4 -19.29 8.31 -30.30
CA ALA A 4 -19.80 7.69 -29.07
C ALA A 4 -18.67 7.32 -28.09
N VAL A 5 -17.56 6.79 -28.60
CA VAL A 5 -16.38 6.43 -27.78
C VAL A 5 -15.68 7.67 -27.25
N GLN A 6 -15.53 8.71 -28.07
CA GLN A 6 -14.94 9.99 -27.66
C GLN A 6 -15.77 10.67 -26.56
N ARG A 7 -17.10 10.73 -26.73
CA ARG A 7 -18.01 11.26 -25.72
C ARG A 7 -18.01 10.44 -24.44
N TYR A 8 -17.91 9.11 -24.55
CA TYR A 8 -17.78 8.22 -23.40
C TYR A 8 -16.50 8.51 -22.61
N MET A 9 -15.36 8.64 -23.29
CA MET A 9 -14.09 8.96 -22.63
C MET A 9 -14.09 10.35 -22.02
N ALA A 10 -14.69 11.34 -22.69
CA ALA A 10 -14.89 12.67 -22.12
C ALA A 10 -15.73 12.59 -20.83
N ALA A 11 -16.80 11.77 -20.82
CA ALA A 11 -17.62 11.55 -19.63
C ALA A 11 -16.84 10.84 -18.50
N VAL A 12 -16.00 9.86 -18.80
CA VAL A 12 -15.14 9.18 -17.80
C VAL A 12 -14.08 10.13 -17.24
N ARG A 13 -13.52 11.03 -18.05
CA ARG A 13 -12.57 12.06 -17.58
C ARG A 13 -13.23 13.05 -16.63
N LEU A 14 -14.46 13.47 -16.94
CA LEU A 14 -15.22 14.38 -16.09
C LEU A 14 -15.71 13.71 -14.80
N VAL A 15 -16.11 12.44 -14.89
CA VAL A 15 -16.67 11.68 -13.77
C VAL A 15 -16.04 10.28 -13.74
N PRO A 16 -14.95 10.09 -12.96
CA PRO A 16 -14.21 8.82 -12.92
C PRO A 16 -15.03 7.60 -12.47
N ASP A 17 -16.17 7.81 -11.79
CA ASP A 17 -17.09 6.77 -11.31
C ASP A 17 -18.41 6.68 -12.12
N ILE A 18 -18.46 7.27 -13.32
CA ILE A 18 -19.66 7.32 -14.17
C ILE A 18 -20.25 5.93 -14.45
N GLU A 19 -19.40 4.93 -14.72
CA GLU A 19 -19.84 3.55 -14.96
C GLU A 19 -20.57 2.98 -13.74
N LEU A 20 -19.96 3.09 -12.55
CA LEU A 20 -20.54 2.59 -11.31
C LEU A 20 -21.90 3.25 -11.01
N LYS A 21 -22.03 4.55 -11.29
CA LYS A 21 -23.29 5.28 -11.14
C LYS A 21 -24.35 4.82 -12.14
N LEU A 22 -23.98 4.64 -13.41
CA LEU A 22 -24.88 4.15 -14.45
C LEU A 22 -25.38 2.72 -14.18
N PHE A 23 -24.48 1.81 -13.78
CA PHE A 23 -24.85 0.43 -13.46
C PHE A 23 -25.69 0.33 -12.19
N LYS A 24 -25.39 1.11 -11.14
CA LYS A 24 -26.24 1.18 -9.94
C LYS A 24 -27.65 1.69 -10.23
N ASN A 25 -27.77 2.74 -11.04
CA ASN A 25 -29.08 3.26 -11.44
C ASN A 25 -29.86 2.26 -12.29
N ARG A 26 -29.19 1.45 -13.12
CA ARG A 26 -29.83 0.37 -13.88
C ARG A 26 -30.40 -0.74 -13.01
N HIS A 27 -29.68 -1.14 -11.95
CA HIS A 27 -30.19 -2.12 -10.99
C HIS A 27 -31.32 -1.58 -10.12
N SER A 28 -31.30 -0.29 -9.79
CA SER A 28 -32.40 0.38 -9.09
C SER A 28 -33.68 0.43 -9.95
N ALA A 29 -33.53 0.72 -11.25
CA ALA A 29 -34.66 0.79 -12.20
C ALA A 29 -35.28 -0.60 -12.50
N ASN A 30 -34.49 -1.67 -12.49
CA ASN A 30 -34.97 -3.04 -12.73
C ASN A 30 -35.43 -3.79 -11.46
N SER A 31 -35.26 -3.24 -10.25
CA SER A 31 -35.65 -3.89 -9.00
C SER A 31 -37.11 -3.64 -8.59
N SER A 32 -37.89 -2.87 -9.36
CA SER A 32 -39.30 -2.60 -9.03
C SER A 32 -40.26 -3.75 -9.38
N ASN A 33 -39.81 -4.81 -10.04
CA ASN A 33 -40.66 -5.96 -10.40
C ASN A 33 -39.94 -7.31 -10.20
N ALA A 34 -39.85 -7.78 -8.95
CA ALA A 34 -39.75 -9.22 -8.65
C ALA A 34 -40.17 -9.49 -7.19
N ARG A 35 -41.33 -10.14 -7.02
CA ARG A 35 -41.80 -10.68 -5.73
C ARG A 35 -41.35 -12.15 -5.58
N SER A 36 -40.70 -12.43 -4.44
CA SER A 36 -40.58 -13.73 -3.72
C SER A 36 -39.60 -14.80 -4.25
N PRO A 37 -39.32 -15.89 -3.49
CA PRO A 37 -38.91 -15.95 -2.07
C PRO A 37 -37.68 -16.87 -1.82
N ASP A 38 -37.07 -16.68 -0.65
CA ASP A 38 -36.38 -17.67 0.21
C ASP A 38 -35.19 -18.52 -0.33
N SER A 39 -34.02 -18.36 0.30
CA SER A 39 -32.94 -19.37 0.35
C SER A 39 -31.98 -19.11 1.52
N ARG A 40 -32.34 -19.70 2.67
CA ARG A 40 -31.48 -20.31 3.71
C ARG A 40 -29.97 -20.04 3.62
N GLY A 41 -29.46 -19.23 4.56
CA GLY A 41 -28.04 -19.10 4.89
C GLY A 41 -27.83 -19.08 6.40
N HIS A 42 -27.09 -20.05 6.91
CA HIS A 42 -26.81 -20.33 8.33
C HIS A 42 -26.55 -19.08 9.20
N ARG A 43 -27.43 -18.84 10.17
CA ARG A 43 -27.13 -18.02 11.35
C ARG A 43 -26.20 -18.80 12.27
N ARG A 44 -24.95 -18.34 12.41
CA ARG A 44 -24.09 -18.71 13.55
C ARG A 44 -24.70 -18.09 14.81
N SER A 45 -25.22 -18.95 15.69
CA SER A 45 -25.67 -18.56 17.03
C SER A 45 -24.47 -17.99 17.81
N ARG A 46 -24.43 -16.66 17.96
CA ARG A 46 -23.70 -16.03 19.06
C ARG A 46 -24.60 -16.14 20.28
N SER A 47 -24.26 -17.02 21.20
CA SER A 47 -24.84 -17.04 22.54
C SER A 47 -24.64 -15.66 23.15
N ARG A 48 -25.73 -14.87 23.22
CA ARG A 48 -25.77 -13.63 23.99
C ARG A 48 -25.89 -14.04 25.45
N SER A 49 -24.78 -14.08 26.16
CA SER A 49 -24.80 -13.96 27.61
C SER A 49 -25.56 -12.68 27.97
N ALA A 50 -26.47 -12.79 28.93
CA ALA A 50 -27.37 -11.73 29.35
C ALA A 50 -26.58 -10.45 29.68
N ALA A 51 -27.06 -9.32 29.15
CA ALA A 51 -26.52 -8.01 29.49
C ALA A 51 -26.75 -7.77 30.99
N VAL A 52 -25.66 -7.82 31.76
CA VAL A 52 -25.65 -7.27 33.11
C VAL A 52 -25.83 -5.76 32.96
N ALA A 53 -26.96 -5.26 33.44
CA ALA A 53 -27.26 -3.84 33.45
C ALA A 53 -26.25 -3.12 34.37
N GLY A 54 -25.52 -2.14 33.84
CA GLY A 54 -24.59 -1.31 34.61
C GLY A 54 -23.22 -1.03 34.00
N PHE A 55 -22.99 -1.26 32.71
CA PHE A 55 -21.75 -0.82 32.07
C PHE A 55 -21.88 0.65 31.63
N GLU A 56 -21.35 1.55 32.44
CA GLU A 56 -20.78 2.80 31.92
C GLU A 56 -19.83 2.43 30.78
N GLU A 57 -19.85 3.17 29.67
CA GLU A 57 -18.85 3.02 28.62
C GLU A 57 -17.48 3.28 29.26
N ASP A 58 -16.76 2.19 29.59
CA ASP A 58 -15.47 2.23 30.27
C ASP A 58 -14.44 2.84 29.30
N ASN A 59 -14.38 4.18 29.31
CA ASN A 59 -13.50 4.98 28.43
C ASN A 59 -12.02 4.71 28.72
N ASP A 60 -11.67 4.05 29.83
CA ASP A 60 -10.32 3.73 30.26
C ASP A 60 -10.07 2.21 30.37
N LEU A 61 -10.09 1.54 29.21
CA LEU A 61 -9.74 0.12 29.11
C LEU A 61 -8.33 -0.18 29.65
N GLU A 62 -7.39 0.75 29.45
CA GLU A 62 -6.01 0.58 29.90
C GLU A 62 -5.91 0.54 31.43
N GLY A 63 -6.51 1.52 32.12
CA GLY A 63 -6.56 1.55 33.58
C GLY A 63 -7.37 0.39 34.17
N THR A 64 -8.45 -0.04 33.52
CA THR A 64 -9.20 -1.24 33.94
C THR A 64 -8.35 -2.51 33.86
N PHE A 65 -7.58 -2.67 32.78
CA PHE A 65 -6.67 -3.80 32.61
C PHE A 65 -5.48 -3.76 33.57
N GLN A 66 -4.90 -2.59 33.81
CA GLN A 66 -3.84 -2.41 34.81
C GLN A 66 -4.31 -2.80 36.21
N ARG A 67 -5.52 -2.35 36.63
CA ARG A 67 -6.12 -2.73 37.91
C ARG A 67 -6.33 -4.24 38.04
N ARG A 68 -6.85 -4.88 36.98
CA ARG A 68 -7.05 -6.34 36.97
C ARG A 68 -5.72 -7.09 37.13
N ILE A 69 -4.65 -6.66 36.46
CA ILE A 69 -3.32 -7.26 36.58
C ILE A 69 -2.75 -7.07 37.99
N ALA A 70 -2.87 -5.87 38.56
CA ALA A 70 -2.39 -5.58 39.91
C ALA A 70 -3.07 -6.44 40.98
N GLN A 71 -4.38 -6.69 40.85
CA GLN A 71 -5.13 -7.53 41.77
C GLN A 71 -4.72 -9.00 41.74
N ARG A 72 -4.36 -9.53 40.55
CA ARG A 72 -4.05 -10.95 40.36
C ARG A 72 -2.56 -11.28 40.45
N GLY A 73 -1.68 -10.30 40.25
CA GLY A 73 -0.22 -10.49 40.29
C GLY A 73 0.41 -11.21 39.08
N SER A 74 -0.36 -11.51 38.02
CA SER A 74 0.12 -12.13 36.78
C SER A 74 -0.25 -11.30 35.54
N ILE A 75 0.66 -11.23 34.56
CA ILE A 75 0.44 -10.47 33.31
C ILE A 75 -0.43 -11.25 32.32
N ILE A 76 -0.23 -12.57 32.21
CA ILE A 76 -0.93 -13.45 31.27
C ILE A 76 -1.56 -14.62 32.04
N GLU A 77 -2.76 -15.01 31.62
CA GLU A 77 -3.48 -16.17 32.17
C GLU A 77 -3.65 -17.24 31.08
N ALA A 78 -3.79 -18.48 31.52
CA ALA A 78 -4.25 -19.56 30.66
C ALA A 78 -5.77 -19.47 30.48
N ASP A 79 -6.25 -19.81 29.28
CA ASP A 79 -7.69 -19.83 28.96
C ASP A 79 -8.42 -20.95 29.73
N ASN A 80 -7.71 -22.07 29.98
CA ASN A 80 -8.26 -23.23 30.68
C ASN A 80 -7.66 -23.37 32.09
N CYS A 81 -8.54 -23.52 33.08
CA CYS A 81 -8.17 -23.81 34.46
C CYS A 81 -7.31 -25.09 34.54
N GLY A 82 -6.16 -25.02 35.21
CA GLY A 82 -5.24 -26.15 35.39
C GLY A 82 -4.18 -26.33 34.29
N THR A 83 -4.21 -25.51 33.24
CA THR A 83 -3.12 -25.47 32.24
C THR A 83 -2.13 -24.34 32.55
N ILE A 84 -0.83 -24.63 32.41
CA ILE A 84 0.21 -23.62 32.53
C ILE A 84 0.35 -22.94 31.16
N CYS A 85 0.22 -21.62 31.12
CA CYS A 85 0.53 -20.84 29.94
C CYS A 85 2.05 -20.58 29.91
N PRO A 86 2.80 -21.02 28.89
CA PRO A 86 4.25 -20.77 28.85
C PRO A 86 4.59 -19.27 28.93
N PHE A 87 3.77 -18.42 28.34
CA PHE A 87 3.95 -16.96 28.40
C PHE A 87 3.68 -16.37 29.80
N SER A 88 2.91 -17.03 30.67
CA SER A 88 2.71 -16.55 32.05
C SER A 88 3.92 -16.80 32.96
N LEU A 89 4.85 -17.66 32.54
CA LEU A 89 6.11 -17.93 33.25
C LEU A 89 7.22 -16.93 32.92
N LEU A 90 7.03 -16.13 31.87
CA LEU A 90 8.04 -15.19 31.39
C LEU A 90 7.94 -13.86 32.16
N PRO A 91 9.08 -13.28 32.58
CA PRO A 91 9.14 -11.91 33.06
C PRO A 91 8.63 -10.91 32.01
N ALA A 92 8.17 -9.74 32.47
CA ALA A 92 7.61 -8.70 31.61
C ALA A 92 8.60 -8.26 30.51
N GLU A 93 9.89 -8.25 30.81
CA GLU A 93 10.99 -7.85 29.92
C GLU A 93 11.14 -8.83 28.75
N LEU A 94 10.96 -10.14 29.00
CA LEU A 94 10.99 -11.15 27.93
C LEU A 94 9.73 -11.08 27.08
N LEU A 95 8.57 -10.79 27.68
CA LEU A 95 7.35 -10.55 26.93
C LEU A 95 7.47 -9.30 26.04
N MET A 96 8.08 -8.23 26.55
CA MET A 96 8.37 -7.02 25.77
C MET A 96 9.37 -7.31 24.64
N THR A 97 10.37 -8.15 24.89
CA THR A 97 11.31 -8.62 23.85
C THR A 97 10.57 -9.35 22.72
N ILE A 98 9.61 -10.22 23.06
CA ILE A 98 8.74 -10.89 22.08
C ILE A 98 7.90 -9.86 21.31
N VAL A 99 7.34 -8.86 21.99
CA VAL A 99 6.56 -7.78 21.35
C VAL A 99 7.43 -6.98 20.35
N LYS A 100 8.65 -6.61 20.73
CA LYS A 100 9.61 -5.94 19.84
C LYS A 100 10.02 -6.80 18.65
N TYR A 101 10.14 -8.11 18.85
CA TYR A 101 10.40 -9.07 17.77
C TYR A 101 9.21 -9.20 16.80
N VAL A 102 7.98 -9.17 17.31
CA VAL A 102 6.76 -9.21 16.48
C VAL A 102 6.63 -7.98 15.58
N VAL A 103 7.07 -6.81 16.05
CA VAL A 103 7.17 -5.61 15.19
C VAL A 103 8.31 -5.75 14.20
N GLY A 104 9.47 -6.23 14.67
CA GLY A 104 10.63 -6.55 13.85
C GLY A 104 11.25 -5.34 13.12
N GLY A 105 12.22 -5.61 12.25
CA GLY A 105 12.87 -4.61 11.41
C GLY A 105 11.96 -4.10 10.29
N GLU A 106 10.99 -4.92 9.86
CA GLU A 106 10.03 -4.57 8.80
C GLU A 106 8.80 -3.77 9.31
N LEU A 107 8.76 -3.45 10.61
CA LEU A 107 7.73 -2.61 11.26
C LEU A 107 6.29 -3.14 11.07
N ASP A 108 6.05 -4.42 11.38
CA ASP A 108 4.73 -5.03 11.31
C ASP A 108 3.83 -4.67 12.51
N VAL A 109 3.40 -3.41 12.52
CA VAL A 109 2.45 -2.88 13.51
C VAL A 109 1.09 -3.61 13.45
N ARG A 110 0.76 -4.27 12.33
CA ARG A 110 -0.48 -5.04 12.26
C ARG A 110 -0.39 -6.31 13.11
N CYS A 111 0.74 -7.01 13.06
CA CYS A 111 1.00 -8.16 13.92
C CYS A 111 1.02 -7.78 15.41
N LEU A 112 1.57 -6.61 15.75
CA LEU A 112 1.48 -6.03 17.10
C LEU A 112 0.03 -5.89 17.56
N GLU A 113 -0.84 -5.26 16.76
CA GLU A 113 -2.26 -5.10 17.10
C GLU A 113 -3.00 -6.44 17.16
N MET A 114 -2.60 -7.44 16.35
CA MET A 114 -3.15 -8.80 16.43
C MET A 114 -2.77 -9.51 17.72
N LEU A 115 -1.50 -9.44 18.12
CA LEU A 115 -1.00 -9.95 19.40
C LEU A 115 -1.78 -9.31 20.56
N SER A 116 -2.06 -8.02 20.45
CA SER A 116 -2.76 -7.28 21.48
C SER A 116 -4.20 -7.72 21.76
N MET A 117 -4.84 -8.40 20.79
CA MET A 117 -6.20 -8.93 20.94
C MET A 117 -6.22 -10.30 21.63
N THR A 118 -5.06 -10.90 21.93
CA THR A 118 -4.98 -12.26 22.47
C THR A 118 -5.07 -12.33 23.98
N SER A 119 -4.57 -11.32 24.70
CA SER A 119 -4.62 -11.28 26.16
C SER A 119 -4.57 -9.84 26.68
N THR A 120 -5.06 -9.64 27.90
CA THR A 120 -4.96 -8.35 28.60
C THR A 120 -3.50 -7.91 28.80
N GLY A 121 -2.58 -8.85 29.06
CA GLY A 121 -1.16 -8.56 29.20
C GLY A 121 -0.54 -8.07 27.90
N PHE A 122 -0.77 -8.78 26.79
CA PHE A 122 -0.30 -8.34 25.48
C PHE A 122 -0.97 -7.06 25.00
N TYR A 123 -2.23 -6.82 25.40
CA TYR A 123 -2.88 -5.55 25.16
C TYR A 123 -2.07 -4.40 25.76
N LEU A 124 -1.73 -4.45 27.05
CA LEU A 124 -0.97 -3.40 27.72
C LEU A 124 0.47 -3.28 27.19
N LEU A 125 1.18 -4.41 27.02
CA LEU A 125 2.55 -4.40 26.51
C LEU A 125 2.65 -3.77 25.11
N SER A 126 1.65 -4.00 24.25
CA SER A 126 1.62 -3.38 22.92
C SER A 126 1.28 -1.88 22.93
N ARG A 127 0.89 -1.30 24.07
CA ARG A 127 0.63 0.15 24.25
C ARG A 127 1.79 0.86 24.93
N ASP A 128 2.90 0.18 25.17
CA ASP A 128 4.10 0.76 25.74
C ASP A 128 4.59 1.99 24.94
N GLU A 129 4.83 3.09 25.64
CA GLU A 129 5.12 4.39 25.03
C GLU A 129 6.49 4.39 24.33
N GLU A 130 7.47 3.66 24.86
CA GLU A 130 8.80 3.55 24.26
C GLU A 130 8.77 2.72 22.97
N LEU A 131 7.98 1.65 22.94
CA LEU A 131 7.72 0.87 21.73
C LEU A 131 7.19 1.76 20.59
N TRP A 132 6.14 2.55 20.87
CA TRP A 132 5.55 3.44 19.86
C TRP A 132 6.47 4.59 19.47
N ARG A 133 7.28 5.10 20.40
CA ARG A 133 8.32 6.08 20.10
C ARG A 133 9.31 5.55 19.07
N THR A 134 9.80 4.32 19.26
CA THR A 134 10.74 3.68 18.32
C THR A 134 10.09 3.44 16.96
N ILE A 135 8.84 2.96 16.92
CA ILE A 135 8.06 2.80 15.68
C ILE A 135 7.95 4.15 14.94
N CYS A 136 7.55 5.22 15.63
CA CYS A 136 7.40 6.54 15.01
C CYS A 136 8.72 7.08 14.47
N ARG A 137 9.82 6.91 15.20
CA ARG A 137 11.17 7.30 14.76
C ARG A 137 11.57 6.61 13.46
N ARG A 138 11.29 5.31 13.35
CA ARG A 138 11.60 4.53 12.14
C ARG A 138 10.71 4.92 10.95
N VAL A 139 9.41 5.16 11.20
CA VAL A 139 8.42 5.47 10.14
C VAL A 139 8.59 6.88 9.60
N PHE A 140 8.76 7.87 10.48
CA PHE A 140 8.79 9.29 10.09
C PHE A 140 10.20 9.85 9.92
N GLY A 141 11.22 9.20 10.51
CA GLY A 141 12.59 9.68 10.58
C GLY A 141 12.82 10.62 11.77
N GLU A 142 13.93 10.43 12.49
CA GLU A 142 14.21 11.16 13.73
C GLU A 142 14.26 12.69 13.56
N HIS A 143 14.82 13.17 12.46
CA HIS A 143 14.92 14.60 12.16
C HIS A 143 13.59 15.32 11.90
N ARG A 144 12.47 14.57 11.83
CA ARG A 144 11.15 15.09 11.45
C ARG A 144 10.11 14.96 12.55
N LEU A 145 10.53 14.44 13.69
CA LEU A 145 9.78 14.49 14.93
C LEU A 145 10.20 15.79 15.61
N THR A 146 9.25 16.71 15.74
CA THR A 146 9.49 18.01 16.35
C THR A 146 8.87 18.05 17.75
N PRO A 147 9.37 18.88 18.67
CA PRO A 147 8.71 19.07 19.96
C PRO A 147 7.26 19.55 19.85
N GLN A 148 6.88 20.15 18.72
CA GLN A 148 5.51 20.59 18.44
C GLN A 148 4.56 19.40 18.21
N ASP A 149 5.06 18.22 17.82
CA ASP A 149 4.22 17.03 17.69
C ASP A 149 3.62 16.61 19.05
N ASN A 150 4.34 16.88 20.15
CA ASN A 150 3.87 16.57 21.51
C ASN A 150 2.69 17.47 21.96
N SER A 151 2.45 18.62 21.31
CA SER A 151 1.27 19.43 21.60
C SER A 151 0.07 19.07 20.72
N VAL A 152 0.30 18.36 19.61
CA VAL A 152 -0.74 17.93 18.66
C VAL A 152 -1.27 16.54 19.01
N TYR A 153 -0.39 15.63 19.43
CA TYR A 153 -0.73 14.25 19.75
C TYR A 153 -0.51 13.98 21.24
N ALA A 154 -1.46 13.29 21.88
CA ALA A 154 -1.38 12.97 23.30
C ALA A 154 -0.35 11.86 23.59
N CYS A 155 -0.07 10.97 22.63
CA CYS A 155 0.93 9.90 22.75
C CYS A 155 1.50 9.48 21.39
N TRP A 156 2.63 8.76 21.40
CA TRP A 156 3.27 8.27 20.16
C TRP A 156 2.36 7.37 19.32
N ARG A 157 1.54 6.53 19.97
CA ARG A 157 0.59 5.68 19.25
C ARG A 157 -0.46 6.50 18.48
N GLN A 158 -1.00 7.54 19.10
CA GLN A 158 -1.95 8.44 18.44
C GLN A 158 -1.28 9.12 17.25
N MET A 159 -0.04 9.58 17.41
CA MET A 159 0.74 10.14 16.31
C MET A 159 0.87 9.16 15.14
N TYR A 160 1.25 7.90 15.40
CA TYR A 160 1.33 6.89 14.34
C TYR A 160 0.00 6.70 13.60
N VAL A 161 -1.11 6.63 14.32
CA VAL A 161 -2.45 6.40 13.73
C VAL A 161 -2.92 7.61 12.92
N CYS A 162 -2.72 8.82 13.44
CA CYS A 162 -3.26 10.05 12.85
C CYS A 162 -2.36 10.64 11.75
N ARG A 163 -1.04 10.56 11.90
CA ARG A 163 -0.10 11.18 10.96
C ARG A 163 0.01 10.35 9.67
N PRO A 164 -0.12 10.97 8.48
CA PRO A 164 0.01 10.30 7.19
C PRO A 164 1.32 9.53 7.01
N HIS A 165 1.23 8.23 6.70
CA HIS A 165 2.39 7.38 6.38
C HIS A 165 2.00 6.21 5.47
N VAL A 166 3.00 5.61 4.82
CA VAL A 166 2.79 4.45 3.93
C VAL A 166 2.60 3.16 4.74
N TYR A 167 1.71 2.29 4.26
CA TYR A 167 1.57 0.95 4.82
C TYR A 167 2.54 -0.04 4.17
N LEU A 168 3.27 -0.76 5.02
CA LEU A 168 4.28 -1.73 4.61
C LEU A 168 3.71 -3.15 4.40
N HIS A 169 2.60 -3.48 5.08
CA HIS A 169 1.95 -4.80 5.09
C HIS A 169 1.04 -5.06 3.86
N GLY A 170 1.36 -4.44 2.72
CA GLY A 170 0.59 -4.56 1.49
C GLY A 170 1.23 -3.82 0.33
N VAL A 171 0.41 -3.47 -0.66
CA VAL A 171 0.84 -2.84 -1.91
C VAL A 171 -0.20 -1.80 -2.35
N TYR A 172 0.26 -0.69 -2.90
CA TYR A 172 -0.61 0.32 -3.50
C TYR A 172 -0.79 0.03 -4.99
N ILE A 173 -2.03 0.00 -5.46
CA ILE A 173 -2.38 -0.42 -6.83
C ILE A 173 -3.22 0.66 -7.51
N GLY A 174 -2.76 1.14 -8.67
CA GLY A 174 -3.53 2.00 -9.57
C GLY A 174 -3.90 1.26 -10.84
N LYS A 175 -5.19 1.21 -11.17
CA LYS A 175 -5.70 0.64 -12.42
C LYS A 175 -5.75 1.72 -13.48
N CYS A 176 -4.94 1.59 -14.51
CA CYS A 176 -4.90 2.51 -15.65
C CYS A 176 -5.64 1.89 -16.83
N THR A 177 -6.41 2.70 -17.56
CA THR A 177 -7.18 2.23 -18.72
C THR A 177 -7.11 3.24 -19.84
N TYR A 178 -6.73 2.81 -21.05
CA TYR A 178 -6.77 3.64 -22.24
C TYR A 178 -7.34 2.86 -23.42
N ILE A 179 -7.83 3.59 -24.40
CA ILE A 179 -8.39 3.02 -25.62
C ILE A 179 -7.36 3.18 -26.74
N ARG A 180 -7.10 2.11 -27.49
CA ARG A 180 -6.29 2.16 -28.71
C ARG A 180 -7.02 1.53 -29.89
N HIS A 181 -6.70 2.00 -31.08
CA HIS A 181 -7.12 1.32 -32.30
C HIS A 181 -6.38 -0.01 -32.46
N GLY A 182 -7.10 -1.03 -32.89
CA GLY A 182 -6.54 -2.27 -33.40
C GLY A 182 -5.91 -2.07 -34.78
N GLU A 183 -5.11 -3.05 -35.17
CA GLU A 183 -4.56 -3.10 -36.53
C GLU A 183 -5.69 -3.29 -37.54
N ALA A 184 -5.52 -2.69 -38.72
CA ALA A 184 -6.43 -2.94 -39.83
C ALA A 184 -6.29 -4.40 -40.26
N SER A 185 -7.40 -5.11 -40.39
CA SER A 185 -7.37 -6.48 -40.90
C SER A 185 -6.88 -6.47 -42.35
N PHE A 186 -6.15 -7.50 -42.76
CA PHE A 186 -5.69 -7.64 -44.15
C PHE A 186 -6.86 -7.70 -45.14
N GLN A 187 -8.00 -8.25 -44.70
CA GLN A 187 -9.22 -8.41 -45.52
C GLN A 187 -10.17 -7.21 -45.43
N ASP A 188 -10.21 -6.51 -44.30
CA ASP A 188 -11.09 -5.36 -44.09
C ASP A 188 -10.26 -4.14 -43.67
N LYS A 189 -9.94 -3.30 -44.66
CA LYS A 189 -9.19 -2.05 -44.46
C LYS A 189 -10.04 -0.93 -43.86
N PHE A 190 -11.37 -1.07 -43.86
CA PHE A 190 -12.31 -0.03 -43.45
C PHE A 190 -12.73 -0.16 -41.98
N TYR A 191 -12.64 -1.37 -41.42
CA TYR A 191 -12.91 -1.62 -40.01
C TYR A 191 -11.63 -1.72 -39.18
N ARG A 192 -11.54 -0.90 -38.13
CA ARG A 192 -10.52 -1.02 -37.07
C ARG A 192 -11.22 -1.20 -35.72
N PRO A 193 -11.06 -2.35 -35.05
CA PRO A 193 -11.65 -2.55 -33.73
C PRO A 193 -11.01 -1.58 -32.72
N TRP A 194 -11.76 -1.20 -31.69
CA TRP A 194 -11.24 -0.45 -30.57
C TRP A 194 -10.94 -1.39 -29.42
N HIS A 195 -9.74 -1.29 -28.84
CA HIS A 195 -9.32 -2.09 -27.70
C HIS A 195 -9.24 -1.22 -26.45
N ILE A 196 -9.91 -1.66 -25.39
CA ILE A 196 -9.70 -1.13 -24.05
C ILE A 196 -8.51 -1.88 -23.46
N VAL A 197 -7.40 -1.17 -23.28
CA VAL A 197 -6.20 -1.70 -22.65
C VAL A 197 -6.24 -1.35 -21.18
N VAL A 198 -6.11 -2.37 -20.33
CA VAL A 198 -6.05 -2.23 -18.88
C VAL A 198 -4.67 -2.67 -18.42
N TYR A 199 -4.05 -1.87 -17.56
CA TYR A 199 -2.84 -2.26 -16.87
C TYR A 199 -2.82 -1.69 -15.45
N TYR A 200 -1.92 -2.20 -14.63
CA TYR A 200 -1.82 -1.85 -13.22
C TYR A 200 -0.44 -1.31 -12.92
N ARG A 201 -0.38 -0.26 -12.09
CA ARG A 201 0.85 0.18 -11.44
C ARG A 201 0.81 -0.24 -9.99
N PHE A 202 1.82 -0.99 -9.58
CA PHE A 202 2.02 -1.47 -8.23
C PHE A 202 3.16 -0.66 -7.59
N MET A 203 2.94 -0.17 -6.38
CA MET A 203 3.97 0.42 -5.54
C MET A 203 4.04 -0.30 -4.21
N LYS A 204 5.22 -0.87 -3.91
CA LYS A 204 5.52 -1.52 -2.63
C LYS A 204 6.59 -0.70 -1.91
N PHE A 205 6.37 -0.49 -0.61
CA PHE A 205 7.25 0.23 0.30
C PHE A 205 7.82 -0.72 1.35
N PHE A 206 9.04 -0.48 1.80
CA PHE A 206 9.74 -1.28 2.82
C PHE A 206 10.24 -0.39 3.96
N ALA A 207 10.43 -0.97 5.15
CA ALA A 207 10.79 -0.21 6.35
C ALA A 207 12.13 0.54 6.25
N ASP A 208 13.05 0.08 5.40
CA ASP A 208 14.35 0.70 5.15
C ASP A 208 14.31 1.92 4.21
N GLY A 209 13.11 2.35 3.79
CA GLY A 209 12.94 3.45 2.83
C GLY A 209 13.13 3.02 1.38
N THR A 210 13.25 1.72 1.07
CA THR A 210 13.24 1.26 -0.32
C THR A 210 11.82 1.16 -0.87
N ALA A 211 11.69 1.37 -2.18
CA ALA A 211 10.44 1.25 -2.89
C ALA A 211 10.62 0.46 -4.19
N ILE A 212 9.59 -0.28 -4.57
CA ILE A 212 9.50 -0.98 -5.84
C ILE A 212 8.28 -0.47 -6.59
N MET A 213 8.47 -0.16 -7.87
CA MET A 213 7.39 0.10 -8.80
C MET A 213 7.38 -0.94 -9.92
N VAL A 214 6.19 -1.49 -10.21
CA VAL A 214 5.97 -2.39 -11.35
C VAL A 214 4.76 -1.90 -12.13
N THR A 215 4.89 -1.85 -13.46
CA THR A 215 3.76 -1.64 -14.37
C THR A 215 3.53 -2.93 -15.16
N SER A 216 2.35 -3.54 -15.02
CA SER A 216 2.02 -4.81 -15.67
C SER A 216 0.57 -4.86 -16.14
N PRO A 217 0.28 -5.44 -17.31
CA PRO A 217 -1.09 -5.72 -17.75
C PRO A 217 -1.71 -6.94 -17.06
N GLU A 218 -0.90 -7.74 -16.34
CA GLU A 218 -1.35 -8.97 -15.69
C GLU A 218 -2.29 -8.70 -14.51
N ASN A 219 -3.06 -9.73 -14.13
CA ASN A 219 -3.96 -9.62 -13.00
C ASN A 219 -3.16 -9.40 -11.70
N PRO A 220 -3.59 -8.47 -10.81
CA PRO A 220 -2.93 -8.25 -9.52
C PRO A 220 -2.63 -9.53 -8.72
N ALA A 221 -3.48 -10.55 -8.78
CA ALA A 221 -3.26 -11.81 -8.08
C ALA A 221 -1.97 -12.55 -8.51
N GLN A 222 -1.48 -12.34 -9.73
CA GLN A 222 -0.26 -12.96 -10.27
C GLN A 222 1.01 -12.18 -9.92
N VAL A 223 0.90 -10.85 -9.87
CA VAL A 223 2.04 -9.94 -9.66
C VAL A 223 2.33 -9.74 -8.18
N VAL A 224 1.29 -9.53 -7.37
CA VAL A 224 1.43 -9.14 -5.96
C VAL A 224 2.28 -10.11 -5.12
N PRO A 225 2.14 -11.45 -5.22
CA PRO A 225 2.98 -12.38 -4.45
C PRO A 225 4.48 -12.20 -4.73
N GLN A 226 4.85 -11.78 -5.94
CA GLN A 226 6.24 -11.60 -6.37
C GLN A 226 6.85 -10.27 -5.89
N LEU A 227 6.05 -9.40 -5.26
CA LEU A 227 6.50 -8.12 -4.69
C LEU A 227 6.85 -8.20 -3.20
N LYS A 228 6.85 -9.41 -2.63
CA LYS A 228 7.21 -9.62 -1.21
C LYS A 228 8.66 -9.22 -0.94
N SER A 229 9.56 -9.62 -1.84
CA SER A 229 11.01 -9.43 -1.68
C SER A 229 11.53 -8.26 -2.51
N LYS A 230 12.62 -7.65 -2.04
CA LYS A 230 13.41 -6.63 -2.74
C LYS A 230 14.12 -7.16 -3.99
N SER A 231 14.15 -8.48 -4.18
CA SER A 231 14.86 -9.15 -5.29
C SER A 231 13.92 -9.70 -6.37
N THR A 232 12.76 -9.04 -6.59
CA THR A 232 11.79 -9.50 -7.59
C THR A 232 12.41 -9.58 -8.99
N ARG A 233 12.10 -10.65 -9.72
CA ARG A 233 12.59 -10.89 -11.09
C ARG A 233 11.59 -10.46 -12.17
N LEU A 234 10.54 -9.74 -11.78
CA LEU A 234 9.55 -9.22 -12.71
C LEU A 234 10.21 -8.28 -13.72
N GLY A 235 9.88 -8.49 -15.00
CA GLY A 235 10.35 -7.62 -16.08
C GLY A 235 9.86 -6.18 -15.90
N GLY A 236 10.72 -5.22 -16.18
CA GLY A 236 10.34 -3.80 -16.16
C GLY A 236 10.14 -3.20 -14.77
N VAL A 237 10.55 -3.90 -13.70
CA VAL A 237 10.58 -3.36 -12.34
C VAL A 237 11.49 -2.12 -12.25
N LEU A 238 11.11 -1.19 -11.39
CA LEU A 238 11.90 -0.04 -10.99
C LEU A 238 12.17 -0.13 -9.49
N PHE A 239 13.45 -0.06 -9.14
CA PHE A 239 13.92 -0.04 -7.76
C PHE A 239 14.32 1.39 -7.40
N GLY A 240 13.97 1.79 -6.18
CA GLY A 240 14.14 3.15 -5.75
C GLY A 240 14.09 3.31 -4.25
N ARG A 241 14.07 4.56 -3.82
CA ARG A 241 13.90 4.97 -2.43
C ARG A 241 12.73 5.91 -2.30
N TYR A 242 12.17 5.97 -1.10
CA TYR A 242 11.13 6.92 -0.75
C TYR A 242 11.43 7.57 0.59
N TRP A 243 10.91 8.77 0.79
CA TRP A 243 10.97 9.47 2.06
C TRP A 243 9.74 10.36 2.17
N PRO A 244 9.22 10.60 3.39
CA PRO A 244 8.13 11.56 3.55
C PRO A 244 8.57 12.97 3.09
N ILE A 245 7.65 13.85 2.72
CA ILE A 245 7.90 15.27 2.49
C ILE A 245 6.75 16.04 3.12
N GLY A 246 7.05 17.04 3.95
CA GLY A 246 6.02 17.77 4.68
C GLY A 246 5.22 16.86 5.63
N GLN A 247 3.92 17.12 5.74
CA GLN A 247 3.02 16.41 6.65
C GLN A 247 2.18 15.32 5.96
N ASP A 248 1.87 15.47 4.68
CA ASP A 248 0.89 14.67 3.94
C ASP A 248 1.42 14.16 2.58
N ARG A 249 2.73 14.20 2.35
CA ARG A 249 3.33 13.75 1.08
C ARG A 249 4.50 12.80 1.30
N ILE A 250 4.82 12.09 0.23
CA ILE A 250 6.02 11.27 0.08
C ILE A 250 6.67 11.58 -1.26
N ALA A 251 8.00 11.61 -1.30
CA ALA A 251 8.75 11.56 -2.53
C ALA A 251 9.28 10.16 -2.79
N LEU A 252 9.44 9.83 -4.06
CA LEU A 252 10.06 8.61 -4.53
C LEU A 252 11.08 8.96 -5.60
N GLN A 253 12.20 8.26 -5.59
CA GLN A 253 13.20 8.32 -6.64
C GLN A 253 13.53 6.89 -7.07
N PHE A 254 13.28 6.59 -8.34
CA PHE A 254 13.64 5.31 -8.96
C PHE A 254 14.73 5.52 -9.99
N CYS A 255 15.70 4.60 -10.04
CA CYS A 255 16.77 4.66 -11.02
C CYS A 255 16.83 3.36 -11.81
N ARG A 256 17.01 3.48 -13.13
CA ARG A 256 17.32 2.36 -14.02
C ARG A 256 18.59 2.68 -14.77
N ARG A 257 19.64 1.90 -14.50
CA ARG A 257 20.84 1.89 -15.32
C ARG A 257 20.61 1.00 -16.52
N CYS A 258 20.87 1.54 -17.70
CA CYS A 258 20.90 0.75 -18.91
C CYS A 258 22.34 0.26 -19.08
N GLU A 259 22.55 -1.04 -18.89
CA GLU A 259 23.82 -1.63 -19.28
C GLU A 259 24.03 -1.38 -20.77
N LYS A 260 25.28 -1.05 -21.14
CA LYS A 260 25.68 -1.03 -22.55
C LYS A 260 25.19 -2.34 -23.14
N SER A 261 24.49 -2.29 -24.26
CA SER A 261 24.29 -3.52 -25.01
C SER A 261 25.67 -4.01 -25.43
N ASP A 262 26.29 -4.91 -24.68
CA ASP A 262 27.37 -5.79 -25.14
C ASP A 262 26.81 -6.82 -26.14
N GLN A 263 25.86 -6.39 -26.97
CA GLN A 263 25.45 -7.12 -28.14
C GLN A 263 26.55 -6.88 -29.17
N ARG A 264 27.46 -7.86 -29.22
CA ARG A 264 28.31 -8.27 -30.34
C ARG A 264 28.15 -7.38 -31.58
N PRO A 265 29.24 -6.84 -32.16
CA PRO A 265 29.13 -6.00 -33.34
C PRO A 265 28.44 -6.79 -34.45
N ARG A 266 27.13 -6.56 -34.65
CA ARG A 266 26.44 -7.02 -35.84
C ARG A 266 27.08 -6.23 -36.96
N ARG A 267 27.79 -6.94 -37.85
CA ARG A 267 28.31 -6.41 -39.11
C ARG A 267 27.15 -5.83 -39.94
N TYR A 268 26.73 -4.62 -39.64
CA TYR A 268 25.90 -3.83 -40.54
C TYR A 268 26.83 -3.06 -41.46
N GLN A 269 27.05 -3.68 -42.61
CA GLN A 269 27.66 -3.04 -43.77
C GLN A 269 26.81 -1.83 -44.18
N ARG A 270 27.48 -0.67 -44.21
CA ARG A 270 27.23 0.47 -45.12
C ARG A 270 25.79 1.02 -45.17
N LEU A 271 25.50 1.95 -44.27
CA LEU A 271 24.80 3.19 -44.66
C LEU A 271 25.52 4.37 -44.01
N ARG A 272 26.01 5.29 -44.85
CA ARG A 272 26.59 6.58 -44.43
C ARG A 272 25.45 7.48 -43.92
N GLN A 273 25.03 7.27 -42.69
CA GLN A 273 24.41 8.30 -41.85
C GLN A 273 25.12 8.22 -40.50
N HIS A 274 25.52 9.36 -39.95
CA HIS A 274 26.05 9.44 -38.60
C HIS A 274 24.95 9.00 -37.62
N PHE A 275 24.95 7.72 -37.26
CA PHE A 275 24.10 7.20 -36.18
C PHE A 275 24.69 7.71 -34.88
N ILE A 276 24.19 8.83 -34.37
CA ILE A 276 24.47 9.25 -32.99
C ILE A 276 23.73 8.23 -32.11
N PRO A 277 24.43 7.39 -31.32
CA PRO A 277 23.76 6.49 -30.41
C PRO A 277 23.11 7.35 -29.33
N HIS A 278 21.80 7.59 -29.45
CA HIS A 278 20.97 8.16 -28.38
C HIS A 278 20.68 7.06 -27.34
N GLU A 279 21.70 6.28 -26.99
CA GLU A 279 21.58 5.25 -25.98
C GLU A 279 21.58 5.95 -24.62
N VAL A 280 20.43 5.82 -23.95
CA VAL A 280 20.24 6.29 -22.59
C VAL A 280 21.06 5.39 -21.67
N SER A 281 21.93 5.99 -20.85
CA SER A 281 22.77 5.29 -19.88
C SER A 281 22.09 5.17 -18.52
N LEU A 282 21.36 6.21 -18.11
CA LEU A 282 20.66 6.30 -16.83
C LEU A 282 19.29 6.94 -17.01
N GLN A 283 18.29 6.33 -16.39
CA GLN A 283 16.95 6.88 -16.26
C GLN A 283 16.68 7.10 -14.78
N GLU A 284 16.29 8.32 -14.42
CA GLU A 284 15.85 8.67 -13.07
C GLU A 284 14.40 9.14 -13.13
N PHE A 285 13.59 8.64 -12.20
CA PHE A 285 12.18 8.93 -12.10
C PHE A 285 11.91 9.49 -10.71
N ASN A 286 11.61 10.78 -10.63
CA ASN A 286 11.32 11.48 -9.39
C ASN A 286 9.82 11.73 -9.30
N MET A 287 9.20 11.27 -8.23
CA MET A 287 7.75 11.33 -8.06
C MET A 287 7.41 11.92 -6.72
N GLU A 288 6.31 12.67 -6.65
CA GLU A 288 5.71 13.12 -5.39
C GLU A 288 4.27 12.63 -5.34
N LEU A 289 3.91 12.01 -4.23
CA LEU A 289 2.56 11.52 -3.98
C LEU A 289 2.01 12.15 -2.70
N ARG A 290 0.74 12.56 -2.73
CA ARG A 290 -0.01 13.04 -1.57
C ARG A 290 -0.92 11.95 -1.02
N PHE A 291 -1.06 11.88 0.30
CA PHE A 291 -2.09 11.05 0.91
C PHE A 291 -3.48 11.62 0.63
N GLY A 292 -4.39 10.78 0.13
CA GLY A 292 -5.74 11.21 -0.25
C GLY A 292 -6.70 11.28 0.94
N ASP A 293 -7.70 12.17 0.84
CA ASP A 293 -8.78 12.24 1.83
C ASP A 293 -9.61 10.96 1.82
N GLY A 294 -9.57 10.27 2.96
CA GLY A 294 -10.15 8.97 3.22
C GLY A 294 -11.68 8.89 3.24
N LYS A 295 -12.40 9.61 2.36
CA LYS A 295 -13.88 9.70 2.40
C LYS A 295 -14.61 8.34 2.32
N LYS A 296 -13.91 7.23 2.02
CA LYS A 296 -14.40 5.84 2.12
C LYS A 296 -13.40 4.81 2.69
N ARG A 297 -12.15 5.20 2.97
CA ARG A 297 -11.04 4.33 3.42
C ARG A 297 -10.13 5.13 4.35
N SER A 298 -9.34 4.50 5.23
CA SER A 298 -8.32 5.22 6.04
C SER A 298 -7.49 6.18 5.16
N ALA A 299 -7.14 7.36 5.67
CA ALA A 299 -6.40 8.41 4.93
C ALA A 299 -5.09 7.86 4.31
N HIS A 300 -4.47 6.90 4.99
CA HIS A 300 -3.22 6.25 4.57
C HIS A 300 -3.39 5.28 3.38
N CYS A 301 -4.63 4.93 3.03
CA CYS A 301 -4.92 3.92 2.00
C CYS A 301 -4.94 4.45 0.57
N VAL A 302 -4.75 5.75 0.34
CA VAL A 302 -4.85 6.36 -0.98
C VAL A 302 -3.64 7.25 -1.21
N LEU A 303 -2.94 7.02 -2.33
CA LEU A 303 -1.86 7.90 -2.79
C LEU A 303 -2.30 8.56 -4.11
N GLN A 304 -2.18 9.88 -4.17
CA GLN A 304 -2.52 10.70 -5.32
C GLN A 304 -1.24 11.25 -5.95
N TRP A 305 -1.17 11.29 -7.27
CA TRP A 305 -0.03 11.86 -7.98
C TRP A 305 -0.06 13.38 -7.85
N GLU A 306 1.04 13.97 -7.37
CA GLU A 306 1.26 15.42 -7.38
C GLU A 306 2.25 15.77 -8.49
N LYS A 307 3.39 15.05 -8.53
CA LYS A 307 4.48 15.34 -9.46
C LYS A 307 5.11 14.07 -10.00
N TYR A 308 5.53 14.10 -11.27
CA TYR A 308 6.33 13.04 -11.85
C TYR A 308 7.29 13.62 -12.91
N ASP A 309 8.56 13.71 -12.54
CA ASP A 309 9.66 14.11 -13.41
C ASP A 309 10.51 12.91 -13.82
N CYS A 310 10.98 12.94 -15.06
CA CYS A 310 11.90 11.97 -15.64
C CYS A 310 13.17 12.69 -16.08
N CYS A 311 14.32 12.12 -15.74
CA CYS A 311 15.63 12.57 -16.18
C CYS A 311 16.31 11.42 -16.94
N PHE A 312 16.79 11.72 -18.15
CA PHE A 312 17.48 10.77 -19.01
C PHE A 312 18.88 11.27 -19.28
N GLN A 313 19.88 10.53 -18.81
CA GLN A 313 21.27 10.77 -19.16
C GLN A 313 21.64 9.89 -20.35
N TYR A 314 22.21 10.50 -21.38
CA TYR A 314 22.70 9.79 -22.57
C TYR A 314 24.18 9.48 -22.44
N LEU A 315 24.67 8.51 -23.21
CA LEU A 315 26.11 8.21 -23.30
C LEU A 315 26.94 9.41 -23.78
N SER A 316 26.33 10.34 -24.53
CA SER A 316 26.96 11.61 -24.93
C SER A 316 27.22 12.57 -23.77
N GLY A 317 26.71 12.28 -22.58
CA GLY A 317 26.73 13.18 -21.42
C GLY A 317 25.59 14.20 -21.42
N GLN A 318 24.80 14.30 -22.50
CA GLN A 318 23.60 15.13 -22.53
C GLN A 318 22.57 14.61 -21.52
N ILE A 319 21.83 15.52 -20.90
CA ILE A 319 20.74 15.21 -19.98
C ILE A 319 19.45 15.79 -20.54
N SER A 320 18.41 14.97 -20.64
CA SER A 320 17.05 15.40 -21.00
C SER A 320 16.15 15.30 -19.78
N HIS A 321 15.48 16.41 -19.46
CA HIS A 321 14.49 16.50 -18.41
C HIS A 321 13.09 16.57 -19.02
N SER A 322 12.15 15.82 -18.47
CA SER A 322 10.75 15.84 -18.87
C SER A 322 9.86 15.76 -17.64
N SER A 323 8.80 16.55 -17.58
CA SER A 323 7.81 16.51 -16.52
C SER A 323 6.50 15.99 -17.11
N LEU A 324 5.89 15.00 -16.47
CA LEU A 324 4.65 14.38 -16.89
C LEU A 324 3.46 15.11 -16.27
N ASP A 325 2.42 15.35 -17.07
CA ASP A 325 1.16 15.91 -16.57
C ASP A 325 0.41 14.88 -15.73
N THR A 326 0.46 15.05 -14.41
CA THR A 326 -0.22 14.20 -13.42
C THR A 326 -1.72 14.51 -13.30
N GLY A 327 -2.22 15.57 -13.96
CA GLY A 327 -3.63 15.94 -13.96
C GLY A 327 -4.52 14.99 -14.77
N ASP A 328 -3.96 14.21 -15.70
CA ASP A 328 -4.72 13.19 -16.41
C ASP A 328 -4.97 11.97 -15.51
N HIS A 329 -6.13 11.95 -14.86
CA HIS A 329 -6.55 10.85 -13.98
C HIS A 329 -6.71 9.49 -14.67
N GLN A 330 -6.73 9.40 -16.00
CA GLN A 330 -6.72 8.12 -16.72
C GLN A 330 -5.31 7.54 -16.77
N LEU A 331 -4.31 8.41 -16.99
CA LEU A 331 -2.90 8.04 -17.00
C LEU A 331 -2.35 7.97 -15.58
N PHE A 332 -2.75 8.82 -14.66
CA PHE A 332 -2.25 8.89 -13.29
C PHE A 332 -3.41 8.75 -12.28
N PRO A 333 -4.10 7.60 -12.26
CA PRO A 333 -5.15 7.35 -11.29
C PRO A 333 -4.56 7.24 -9.88
N PRO A 334 -5.35 7.51 -8.84
CA PRO A 334 -4.94 7.28 -7.46
C PRO A 334 -4.60 5.80 -7.24
N LEU A 335 -3.59 5.57 -6.41
CA LEU A 335 -3.16 4.24 -6.00
C LEU A 335 -3.87 3.87 -4.71
N PHE A 336 -4.57 2.73 -4.71
CA PHE A 336 -5.30 2.25 -3.56
C PHE A 336 -4.51 1.14 -2.86
N PHE A 337 -4.40 1.25 -1.54
CA PHE A 337 -3.80 0.22 -0.72
C PHE A 337 -4.63 -1.07 -0.78
N SER A 338 -3.93 -2.18 -1.01
CA SER A 338 -4.43 -3.55 -0.92
C SER A 338 -3.55 -4.31 0.05
N ARG A 339 -4.16 -4.81 1.13
CA ARG A 339 -3.47 -5.64 2.13
C ARG A 339 -3.07 -6.98 1.53
N VAL A 340 -1.88 -7.46 1.89
CA VAL A 340 -1.35 -8.76 1.44
C VAL A 340 -0.87 -9.53 2.65
N LYS A 341 -1.56 -10.63 3.00
CA LYS A 341 -1.26 -11.40 4.22
C LYS A 341 0.14 -12.03 4.20
N SER A 342 0.61 -12.47 3.04
CA SER A 342 1.93 -13.12 2.90
C SER A 342 3.10 -12.16 3.15
N PHE A 343 2.89 -10.85 3.16
CA PHE A 343 3.95 -9.86 3.44
C PHE A 343 4.25 -9.73 4.93
N ALA A 344 3.35 -10.19 5.80
CA ALA A 344 3.53 -10.16 7.26
C ALA A 344 4.51 -11.23 7.78
N GLN A 345 4.96 -12.14 6.91
CA GLN A 345 5.92 -13.18 7.28
C GLN A 345 7.30 -12.78 6.76
N PRO A 346 8.30 -12.52 7.62
CA PRO A 346 9.66 -12.25 7.17
C PRO A 346 10.21 -13.44 6.36
N ASP A 347 11.05 -13.14 5.37
CA ASP A 347 11.78 -14.17 4.60
C ASP A 347 12.99 -14.63 5.44
N GLY A 348 12.73 -15.37 6.52
CA GLY A 348 13.74 -15.88 7.45
C GLY A 348 13.62 -15.31 8.86
N TRP A 349 14.75 -15.00 9.49
CA TRP A 349 14.80 -14.39 10.82
C TRP A 349 14.72 -12.86 10.67
N ASP A 350 13.78 -12.24 11.39
CA ASP A 350 13.71 -10.78 11.45
C ASP A 350 14.68 -10.24 12.51
N GLU A 351 15.17 -9.03 12.29
CA GLU A 351 15.90 -8.28 13.32
C GLU A 351 14.89 -7.76 14.34
N MET A 352 15.28 -7.71 15.62
CA MET A 352 14.44 -7.05 16.60
C MET A 352 14.32 -5.56 16.28
N LEU A 353 13.17 -4.98 16.64
CA LEU A 353 13.01 -3.54 16.65
C LEU A 353 14.06 -2.91 17.60
N ALA A 354 15.07 -2.28 17.01
CA ALA A 354 16.14 -1.56 17.70
C ALA A 354 15.82 -0.07 17.82
#